data_AF-A0A933FF87-F1
#
_entry.id   AF-A0A933FF87-F1
#
_cell.length_a   1.000
_cell.length_b   1.000
_cell.length_c   1.000
_cell.angle_alpha   90.00
_cell.angle_beta   90.00
_cell.angle_gamma   90.00
#
_symmetry.space_group_name_H-M   'P 1'
#
loop_
_entity.id
_entity.type
_entity.pdbx_description
1 polymer ?
#
loop_
_entity_poly.entity_id
_entity_poly.type
_entity_poly.pdbx_seq_one_letter_code
_entity_poly.pdbx_strand_id
1 'polypeptide(L)'
;MAVKPIDIQQVNPDVGGIYEAIIVAARRARQIHNDIRIELNQQLETLAQLTTTVDPEEEVDVSANPDQLKISLEFEKRPKATEYALDELMQGKLEWRRKEEEQPVEKEAPEPDDAE
;
A
#
# COMPACT_ATOMS: atom_id res chain seq x y z
N MET A 1 -16.56 -5.06 -13.73
CA MET A 1 -15.65 -5.61 -12.72
C MET A 1 -16.09 -7.05 -12.44
N ALA A 2 -15.30 -8.05 -12.81
CA ALA A 2 -15.61 -9.44 -12.47
C ALA A 2 -15.30 -9.65 -10.99
N VAL A 3 -16.26 -10.13 -10.22
CA VAL A 3 -16.05 -10.45 -8.80
C VAL A 3 -15.28 -11.76 -8.74
N LYS A 4 -14.08 -11.75 -8.17
CA LYS A 4 -13.34 -12.97 -7.81
C LYS A 4 -13.78 -13.41 -6.41
N PRO A 5 -14.58 -14.48 -6.26
CA PRO A 5 -14.90 -15.00 -4.95
C PRO A 5 -13.65 -15.62 -4.33
N ILE A 6 -13.42 -15.31 -3.05
CA ILE A 6 -12.31 -15.85 -2.27
C ILE A 6 -12.88 -16.90 -1.33
N ASP A 7 -12.22 -18.05 -1.27
CA ASP A 7 -12.60 -19.11 -0.34
C ASP A 7 -12.14 -18.74 1.08
N ILE A 8 -13.12 -18.60 1.97
CA ILE A 8 -12.89 -18.22 3.37
C ILE A 8 -12.10 -19.26 4.14
N GLN A 9 -12.13 -20.53 3.71
CA GLN A 9 -11.35 -21.61 4.32
C GLN A 9 -9.85 -21.43 4.10
N GLN A 10 -9.43 -20.76 3.02
CA GLN A 10 -8.01 -20.49 2.76
C GLN A 10 -7.46 -19.34 3.61
N VAL A 11 -8.33 -18.45 4.09
CA VAL A 11 -7.95 -17.26 4.87
C VAL A 11 -7.93 -17.53 6.37
N ASN A 12 -8.71 -18.52 6.82
CA ASN A 12 -8.91 -18.83 8.24
C ASN A 12 -7.75 -19.52 8.99
N PRO A 13 -6.87 -20.35 8.39
CA PRO A 13 -5.91 -21.13 9.17
C PRO A 13 -4.85 -20.27 9.83
N ASP A 14 -4.51 -19.12 9.24
CA ASP A 14 -3.41 -18.29 9.71
C ASP A 14 -3.84 -17.30 10.81
N VAL A 15 -5.09 -16.82 10.79
CA VAL A 15 -5.51 -15.63 11.56
C VAL A 15 -6.30 -15.92 12.84
N GLY A 16 -6.47 -17.20 13.22
CA GLY A 16 -7.17 -17.60 14.45
C GLY A 16 -8.69 -17.37 14.44
N GLY A 17 -9.23 -16.69 13.42
CA GLY A 17 -10.66 -16.54 13.17
C GLY A 17 -11.01 -15.59 12.01
N ILE A 18 -12.22 -15.77 11.46
CA ILE A 18 -12.73 -15.01 10.30
C ILE A 18 -12.78 -13.50 10.56
N TYR A 19 -13.28 -13.08 11.72
CA TYR A 19 -13.40 -11.66 12.04
C TYR A 19 -12.03 -10.99 12.23
N GLU A 20 -11.06 -11.72 12.76
CA GLU A 20 -9.70 -11.23 12.92
C GLU A 20 -9.04 -11.05 11.55
N ALA A 21 -9.21 -12.02 10.63
CA ALA A 21 -8.77 -11.89 9.24
C ALA A 21 -9.37 -10.66 8.53
N ILE A 22 -10.66 -10.40 8.73
CA ILE A 22 -11.32 -9.21 8.16
C ILE A 22 -10.68 -7.92 8.71
N ILE A 23 -10.41 -7.86 10.01
CA ILE A 23 -9.81 -6.67 10.64
C ILE A 23 -8.36 -6.47 10.17
N VAL A 24 -7.58 -7.55 10.08
CA VAL A 24 -6.18 -7.51 9.60
C VAL A 24 -6.15 -7.04 8.15
N ALA A 25 -6.95 -7.66 7.27
CA ALA A 25 -7.06 -7.25 5.86
C ALA A 25 -7.50 -5.78 5.72
N ALA A 26 -8.49 -5.34 6.49
CA ALA A 26 -8.99 -3.97 6.44
C ALA A 26 -7.95 -2.95 6.91
N ARG A 27 -7.17 -3.27 7.96
CA ARG A 27 -6.07 -2.43 8.42
C ARG A 27 -4.96 -2.35 7.38
N ARG A 28 -4.58 -3.48 6.80
CA ARG A 28 -3.55 -3.53 5.76
C ARG A 28 -3.96 -2.75 4.51
N ALA A 29 -5.20 -2.91 4.06
CA ALA A 29 -5.74 -2.15 2.93
C ALA A 29 -5.68 -0.63 3.18
N ARG A 30 -5.91 -0.15 4.42
CA ARG A 30 -5.77 1.27 4.74
C ARG A 30 -4.31 1.76 4.68
N GLN A 31 -3.36 0.95 5.11
CA GLN A 31 -1.93 1.28 5.00
C GLN A 31 -1.55 1.45 3.52
N ILE A 32 -1.84 0.43 2.71
CA ILE A 32 -1.59 0.45 1.26
C ILE A 32 -2.28 1.64 0.58
N HIS A 33 -3.53 1.93 0.95
CA HIS A 33 -4.25 3.08 0.40
C HIS A 33 -3.60 4.43 0.72
N ASN A 34 -3.09 4.58 1.94
CA ASN A 34 -2.37 5.80 2.34
C ASN A 34 -1.05 5.93 1.59
N ASP A 35 -0.29 4.84 1.45
CA ASP A 35 0.98 4.82 0.73
C ASP A 35 0.76 5.19 -0.74
N ILE A 36 -0.24 4.59 -1.39
CA ILE A 36 -0.64 4.92 -2.77
C ILE A 36 -1.04 6.39 -2.91
N ARG A 37 -1.76 6.96 -1.94
CA ARG A 37 -2.12 8.39 -1.95
C ARG A 37 -0.90 9.29 -1.86
N ILE A 38 0.05 8.94 -1.00
CA ILE A 38 1.28 9.71 -0.82
C ILE A 38 2.10 9.65 -2.11
N GLU A 39 2.29 8.46 -2.68
CA GLU A 39 2.99 8.26 -3.95
C GLU A 39 2.37 9.10 -5.08
N LEU A 40 1.05 9.05 -5.24
CA LEU A 40 0.34 9.81 -6.27
C LEU A 40 0.52 11.32 -6.10
N ASN A 41 0.39 11.84 -4.87
CA ASN A 41 0.57 13.26 -4.60
C ASN A 41 2.02 13.70 -4.88
N GLN A 42 3.02 12.89 -4.51
CA GLN A 42 4.42 13.18 -4.82
C GLN A 42 4.67 13.23 -6.32
N GLN A 43 4.14 12.28 -7.09
CA GLN A 43 4.28 12.27 -8.54
C GLN A 43 3.64 13.52 -9.17
N LEU A 44 2.45 13.92 -8.72
CA LEU A 44 1.79 15.14 -9.19
C LEU A 44 2.57 16.41 -8.81
N GLU A 45 3.11 16.50 -7.59
CA GLU A 45 3.96 17.62 -7.16
C GLU A 45 5.25 17.72 -7.97
N THR A 46 5.90 16.60 -8.30
CA THR A 46 7.11 16.62 -9.13
C THR A 46 6.84 17.16 -10.54
N LEU A 47 5.68 16.82 -11.13
CA LEU A 47 5.28 17.37 -12.43
C LEU A 47 4.93 18.86 -12.34
N ALA A 48 4.29 19.30 -11.26
CA ALA A 48 4.03 20.71 -11.03
C ALA A 48 5.34 21.52 -10.95
N GLN A 49 6.34 21.02 -10.21
CA GLN A 49 7.66 21.67 -10.10
C GLN A 49 8.39 21.76 -11.44
N LEU A 50 8.33 20.71 -12.26
CA LEU A 50 8.94 20.70 -13.61
C LEU A 50 8.23 21.66 -14.58
N THR A 51 6.92 21.84 -14.43
CA THR A 51 6.13 22.74 -15.28
C THR A 51 6.29 24.21 -14.86
N THR A 52 6.45 24.49 -13.56
CA THR A 52 6.69 25.86 -13.04
C THR A 52 8.01 26.48 -13.48
N THR A 53 9.01 25.68 -13.88
CA THR A 53 10.27 26.21 -14.45
C THR A 53 10.17 26.64 -15.91
N VAL A 54 9.05 26.37 -16.58
CA VAL A 54 8.76 26.80 -17.96
C VAL A 54 7.71 27.92 -17.88
N ASP A 55 7.98 29.03 -18.57
CA ASP A 55 7.28 30.34 -18.53
C ASP A 55 5.82 30.38 -17.98
N PRO A 56 5.48 31.35 -17.11
CA PRO A 56 4.15 31.49 -16.51
C PRO A 56 3.05 32.04 -17.45
N GLU A 57 3.30 32.15 -18.77
CA GLU A 57 2.37 32.75 -19.74
C GLU A 57 1.58 31.75 -20.59
N GLU A 58 1.88 30.45 -20.52
CA GLU A 58 0.96 29.42 -21.02
C GLU A 58 0.06 28.96 -19.88
N GLU A 59 -1.20 29.38 -19.92
CA GLU A 59 -2.28 28.72 -19.17
C GLU A 59 -2.12 27.21 -19.35
N VAL A 60 -1.63 26.53 -18.30
CA VAL A 60 -1.42 25.08 -18.30
C VAL A 60 -2.79 24.42 -18.25
N ASP A 61 -3.41 24.34 -19.42
CA ASP A 61 -4.63 23.62 -19.65
C ASP A 61 -4.36 22.15 -19.31
N VAL A 62 -5.12 21.60 -18.37
CA VAL A 62 -4.97 20.24 -17.80
C VAL A 62 -5.02 19.13 -18.88
N SER A 63 -5.42 19.48 -20.11
CA SER A 63 -5.43 18.62 -21.30
C SER A 63 -4.06 18.46 -22.00
N ALA A 64 -3.04 19.26 -21.68
CA ALA A 64 -1.83 19.34 -22.50
C ALA A 64 -0.62 18.53 -21.98
N ASN A 65 -0.65 18.01 -20.75
CA ASN A 65 0.49 17.28 -20.19
C ASN A 65 0.33 15.75 -20.35
N PRO A 66 0.97 15.11 -21.35
CA PRO A 66 0.86 13.68 -21.60
C PRO A 66 1.30 12.83 -20.40
N ASP A 67 2.19 13.35 -19.55
CA ASP A 67 2.71 12.63 -18.39
C ASP A 67 1.66 12.55 -17.26
N GLN A 68 0.84 13.59 -17.08
CA GLN A 68 -0.28 13.54 -16.12
C GLN A 68 -1.37 12.56 -16.56
N LEU A 69 -1.67 12.51 -17.87
CA LEU A 69 -2.60 11.53 -18.43
C LEU A 69 -2.08 10.10 -18.23
N LYS A 70 -0.78 9.89 -18.43
CA LYS A 70 -0.13 8.59 -18.22
C LYS A 70 -0.24 8.13 -16.76
N ILE A 71 0.05 9.00 -15.79
CA ILE A 71 -0.10 8.70 -14.36
C ILE A 71 -1.56 8.35 -14.04
N SER A 72 -2.51 9.12 -14.56
CA SER A 72 -3.94 8.87 -14.33
C SER A 72 -4.37 7.50 -14.88
N LEU A 73 -3.88 7.13 -16.06
CA LEU A 73 -4.19 5.86 -16.71
C LEU A 73 -3.48 4.67 -16.04
N GLU A 74 -2.29 4.87 -15.49
CA GLU A 74 -1.61 3.87 -14.66
C GLU A 74 -2.34 3.67 -13.33
N PHE A 75 -2.78 4.75 -12.68
CA PHE A 75 -3.57 4.69 -11.44
C PHE A 75 -4.90 3.96 -11.63
N GLU A 76 -5.59 4.21 -12.75
CA GLU A 76 -6.86 3.53 -13.07
C GLU A 76 -6.68 2.02 -13.27
N LYS A 77 -5.53 1.59 -13.80
CA LYS A 77 -5.18 0.18 -13.99
C LYS A 77 -4.73 -0.53 -12.72
N ARG A 78 -4.32 0.21 -11.68
CA ARG A 78 -3.85 -0.39 -10.44
C ARG A 78 -5.00 -1.12 -9.72
N PRO A 79 -4.74 -2.30 -9.12
CA PRO A 79 -5.70 -2.97 -8.26
C PRO A 79 -6.08 -2.12 -7.06
N LYS A 80 -7.27 -2.38 -6.51
CA LYS A 80 -7.69 -1.71 -5.26
C LYS A 80 -6.82 -2.18 -4.11
N ALA A 81 -6.56 -1.29 -3.14
CA ALA A 81 -5.78 -1.61 -1.95
C ALA A 81 -6.34 -2.82 -1.15
N THR A 82 -7.65 -3.07 -1.24
CA THR A 82 -8.29 -4.26 -0.64
C THR A 82 -7.87 -5.56 -1.30
N GLU A 83 -7.66 -5.56 -2.62
CA GLU A 83 -7.23 -6.74 -3.38
C GLU A 83 -5.78 -7.09 -3.04
N TYR A 84 -4.90 -6.08 -2.98
CA TYR A 84 -3.53 -6.27 -2.50
C TYR A 84 -3.46 -6.81 -1.07
N ALA A 85 -4.24 -6.23 -0.15
CA ALA A 85 -4.24 -6.69 1.23
C ALA A 85 -4.73 -8.14 1.38
N LEU A 86 -5.69 -8.56 0.55
CA LEU A 86 -6.17 -9.94 0.52
C LEU A 86 -5.11 -10.88 -0.05
N ASP A 87 -4.44 -10.51 -1.14
CA ASP A 87 -3.36 -11.31 -1.72
C ASP A 87 -2.19 -11.49 -0.74
N GLU A 88 -1.78 -10.43 -0.03
CA GLU A 88 -0.73 -10.52 0.99
C GLU A 88 -1.13 -11.38 2.18
N LEU A 89 -2.41 -11.30 2.59
CA LEU A 89 -2.95 -12.14 3.66
C LEU A 89 -2.95 -13.61 3.24
N MET A 90 -3.41 -13.93 2.03
CA MET A 90 -3.44 -15.30 1.50
C MET A 90 -2.03 -15.89 1.28
N GLN A 91 -1.02 -15.04 1.08
CA GLN A 91 0.37 -15.46 0.93
C GLN A 91 1.09 -15.61 2.28
N GLY A 92 0.43 -15.33 3.41
CA GLY A 92 1.04 -15.42 4.74
C GLY A 92 2.18 -14.42 4.97
N LYS A 93 2.21 -13.31 4.20
CA LYS A 93 3.27 -12.29 4.28
C LYS A 93 3.03 -11.22 5.33
N LEU A 94 1.92 -11.32 6.05
CA LEU A 94 1.51 -10.33 7.05
C LEU A 94 1.77 -10.87 8.45
N GLU A 95 2.48 -10.08 9.24
CA GLU A 95 2.54 -10.26 10.69
C GLU A 95 1.54 -9.30 11.34
N TRP A 96 0.74 -9.81 12.27
CA TRP A 96 -0.16 -9.00 13.07
C TRP A 96 -0.09 -9.40 14.54
N ARG A 97 -0.46 -8.47 15.41
CA ARG A 97 -0.47 -8.69 16.85
C ARG A 97 -1.72 -8.07 17.46
N ARG A 98 -2.31 -8.76 18.43
CA ARG A 98 -3.40 -8.22 19.24
C ARG A 98 -2.85 -7.22 20.24
N LYS A 99 -3.51 -6.07 20.38
CA LYS A 99 -3.07 -4.97 21.25
C LYS A 99 -2.98 -5.37 22.74
N GLU A 100 -3.65 -6.44 23.15
CA GLU A 100 -3.64 -6.95 24.52
C GLU A 100 -2.44 -7.86 24.84
N GLU A 101 -1.72 -8.33 23.81
CA GLU A 101 -0.48 -9.09 23.98
C GLU A 101 0.72 -8.14 23.79
N GLU A 102 1.02 -7.31 24.79
CA GLU A 102 2.37 -6.75 24.93
C GLU A 102 3.32 -7.90 25.35
N GLN A 103 3.69 -8.73 24.39
CA GLN A 103 4.91 -9.52 24.52
C GLN A 103 6.10 -8.61 24.17
N PRO A 104 7.11 -8.51 25.05
CA PRO A 104 8.27 -7.69 24.80
C PRO A 104 8.91 -8.18 23.50
N VAL A 105 9.11 -7.26 22.55
CA VAL A 105 9.90 -7.53 21.37
C VAL A 105 11.30 -7.87 21.87
N GLU A 106 11.65 -9.16 21.84
CA GLU A 106 13.01 -9.63 22.03
C GLU A 106 13.80 -9.05 20.85
N LYS A 107 14.46 -7.91 21.10
CA LYS A 107 15.43 -7.36 20.18
C LYS A 107 16.54 -8.41 20.10
N GLU A 108 16.67 -9.04 18.94
CA GLU A 108 17.85 -9.82 18.56
C GLU A 108 19.08 -9.00 18.95
N ALA A 109 19.82 -9.48 19.95
CA ALA A 109 21.04 -8.84 20.40
C ALA A 109 22.05 -8.90 19.24
N PRO A 110 22.76 -7.81 18.92
CA PRO A 110 23.84 -7.91 17.94
C PRO A 110 24.89 -8.91 18.45
N GLU A 111 25.25 -9.87 17.60
CA GLU A 111 26.24 -10.92 17.86
C GLU A 111 27.54 -10.31 18.41
N PRO A 112 28.14 -10.90 19.47
CA PRO A 112 29.40 -10.42 20.02
C PRO A 112 30.59 -11.09 19.32
N ASP A 113 30.84 -10.79 18.05
CA ASP A 113 31.97 -11.41 17.32
C ASP A 113 32.90 -10.44 16.56
N ASP A 114 32.88 -9.14 16.91
CA ASP A 114 33.91 -8.18 16.44
C ASP A 114 34.73 -7.62 17.62
N ALA A 115 35.36 -8.52 18.38
CA ALA A 115 36.42 -8.17 19.32
C ALA A 115 37.60 -9.15 19.19
N GLU A 116 38.39 -8.97 18.12
CA GLU A 116 39.82 -9.30 18.12
C GLU A 116 40.63 -8.22 17.39
#